data_AF-A0A970N5W6-F1
#
_entry.id   AF-A0A970N5W6-F1
#
_cell.length_a   1.000
_cell.length_b   1.000
_cell.length_c   1.000
_cell.angle_alpha   90.00
_cell.angle_beta   90.00
_cell.angle_gamma   90.00
#
_symmetry.space_group_name_H-M   'P 1'
#
loop_
_entity.id
_entity.type
_entity.pdbx_description
1 polymer ?
#
loop_
_entity_poly.entity_id
_entity_poly.type
_entity_poly.pdbx_seq_one_letter_code
_entity_poly.pdbx_strand_id
1 'polypeptide(L)' 'MLEYFPEPEEREQVTECDLCQQPLFHGDTVYKLMNKYICKDCIDFAESEVE' A
#
# COMPACT_ATOMS: atom_id res chain seq x y z
N MET A 1 21.28 30.84 -11.13
CA MET A 1 21.30 29.43 -11.56
C MET A 1 19.94 28.87 -11.19
N LEU A 2 19.15 28.39 -12.15
CA LEU A 2 17.87 27.76 -11.84
C LEU A 2 18.19 26.32 -11.42
N GLU A 3 18.07 26.04 -10.13
CA GLU A 3 18.20 24.69 -9.58
C GLU A 3 17.00 23.87 -10.09
N TYR A 4 17.26 22.99 -11.05
CA TYR A 4 16.28 22.03 -11.53
C TYR A 4 16.13 20.96 -10.44
N PHE A 5 15.11 21.11 -9.59
CA PHE A 5 14.68 20.03 -8.72
C PHE A 5 14.04 18.97 -9.63
N PRO A 6 14.60 17.75 -9.73
CA PRO A 6 13.89 16.68 -10.42
C PRO A 6 12.54 16.51 -9.74
N GLU A 7 11.47 16.44 -10.54
CA GLU A 7 10.15 16.12 -10.03
C GLU A 7 10.25 14.82 -9.22
N PRO A 8 9.69 14.77 -8.00
CA PRO A 8 9.71 13.56 -7.20
C PRO A 8 9.10 12.44 -8.03
N GLU A 9 9.75 11.28 -8.10
CA GLU A 9 9.17 10.09 -8.73
C GLU A 9 7.78 9.88 -8.13
N GLU A 10 6.75 10.13 -8.94
CA GLU A 10 5.36 9.90 -8.56
C GLU A 10 5.22 8.41 -8.31
N ARG A 11 5.25 8.00 -7.03
CA ARG A 11 4.95 6.62 -6.66
C ARG A 11 3.49 6.40 -7.03
N GLU A 12 3.24 5.60 -8.06
CA GLU A 12 1.89 5.27 -8.50
C GLU A 12 1.16 4.55 -7.35
N GLN A 13 0.17 5.21 -6.75
CA GLN A 13 -0.68 4.56 -5.78
C GLN A 13 -1.56 3.54 -6.50
N VAL A 14 -1.48 2.28 -6.09
CA VAL A 14 -2.27 1.18 -6.67
C VAL A 14 -3.62 1.10 -5.99
N THR A 15 -3.63 1.14 -4.66
CA THR A 15 -4.83 0.98 -3.84
C THR A 15 -4.57 1.51 -2.43
N GLU A 16 -5.47 1.24 -1.50
CA GLU A 16 -5.33 1.55 -0.08
C GLU A 16 -5.61 0.29 0.74
N CYS A 17 -4.97 0.19 1.90
CA CYS A 17 -5.23 -0.92 2.81
C CYS A 17 -6.65 -0.82 3.38
N ASP A 18 -7.46 -1.87 3.27
CA ASP A 18 -8.85 -1.89 3.74
C ASP A 18 -8.95 -1.73 5.28
N LEU A 19 -7.90 -2.09 6.02
CA LEU A 19 -7.86 -2.02 7.49
C LEU A 19 -7.37 -0.68 8.03
N CYS A 20 -6.25 -0.16 7.51
CA CYS A 20 -5.63 1.05 8.04
C CYS A 20 -5.74 2.27 7.11
N GLN A 21 -6.34 2.11 5.92
CA GLN A 21 -6.49 3.15 4.88
C GLN A 21 -5.17 3.78 4.45
N GLN A 22 -4.03 3.10 4.68
CA GLN A 22 -2.75 3.57 4.18
C GLN A 22 -2.66 3.38 2.67
N PRO A 23 -2.12 4.36 1.93
CA PRO A 23 -1.90 4.23 0.50
C PRO A 23 -0.87 3.14 0.22
N LEU A 24 -1.20 2.23 -0.69
CA LEU A 24 -0.35 1.15 -1.15
C LEU A 24 0.17 1.50 -2.53
N PHE A 25 1.48 1.60 -2.66
CA PHE A 25 2.14 2.04 -3.88
C PHE A 25 2.57 0.86 -4.75
N HIS A 26 2.74 1.13 -6.03
CA HIS A 26 3.24 0.14 -6.99
C HIS A 26 4.67 -0.25 -6.60
N GLY A 27 4.88 -1.54 -6.35
CA GLY A 27 6.14 -2.08 -5.82
C GLY A 27 6.14 -2.36 -4.31
N ASP A 28 5.14 -1.90 -3.56
CA ASP A 28 4.97 -2.30 -2.16
C ASP A 28 4.40 -3.73 -2.05
N THR A 29 4.64 -4.38 -0.91
CA THR A 29 4.09 -5.72 -0.64
C THR A 29 2.62 -5.59 -0.24
N VAL A 30 1.72 -5.98 -1.14
CA VAL A 30 0.27 -5.95 -0.93
C VAL A 30 -0.29 -7.36 -0.94
N TYR A 31 -1.09 -7.69 0.07
CA TYR A 31 -1.77 -8.97 0.19
C TYR A 31 -3.24 -8.81 -0.23
N LYS A 32 -3.78 -9.82 -0.93
CA LYS A 32 -5.18 -9.83 -1.35
C LYS A 32 -5.94 -10.93 -0.61
N LEU A 33 -6.84 -10.53 0.28
CA LEU A 33 -7.64 -11.41 1.14
C LEU A 33 -9.12 -11.12 0.93
N MET A 34 -9.92 -12.12 0.55
CA MET A 34 -11.37 -11.98 0.33
C MET A 34 -11.76 -10.73 -0.49
N ASN A 35 -10.98 -10.45 -1.55
CA ASN A 35 -11.15 -9.28 -2.43
C ASN A 35 -10.86 -7.90 -1.79
N LYS A 36 -10.27 -7.88 -0.59
CA LYS A 36 -9.71 -6.71 0.08
C LYS A 36 -8.20 -6.66 -0.10
N TYR A 37 -7.64 -5.46 -0.18
CA TYR A 37 -6.20 -5.23 -0.23
C TYR A 37 -5.70 -4.89 1.18
N ILE A 38 -4.69 -5.61 1.66
CA ILE A 38 -4.18 -5.51 3.02
C ILE A 38 -2.68 -5.25 2.94
N CYS A 39 -2.19 -4.27 3.72
CA CYS A 39 -0.77 -3.98 3.85
C CYS A 39 -0.05 -5.07 4.65
N LYS A 40 1.28 -5.12 4.54
CA LYS A 40 2.10 -6.08 5.29
C LYS A 40 1.94 -5.95 6.81
N ASP A 41 1.65 -4.78 7.35
CA ASP A 41 1.46 -4.60 8.79
C ASP A 41 0.10 -5.11 9.30
N CYS A 42 -0.91 -5.12 8.43
CA CYS A 42 -2.26 -5.55 8.79
C CYS A 42 -2.56 -7.01 8.42
N ILE A 43 -1.63 -7.68 7.73
CA ILE A 43 -1.83 -9.05 7.25
C ILE A 43 -2.01 -10.04 8.40
N ASP A 44 -1.18 -9.96 9.44
CA ASP A 44 -1.26 -10.84 10.61
C ASP A 44 -2.63 -10.76 11.30
N PHE A 45 -3.20 -9.55 11.38
CA PHE A 45 -4.55 -9.35 11.94
C PHE A 45 -5.62 -9.92 11.00
N ALA A 46 -5.52 -9.62 9.70
CA ALA A 46 -6.47 -10.09 8.71
C ALA A 46 -6.49 -11.62 8.56
N GLU A 47 -5.34 -12.28 8.69
CA GLU A 47 -5.23 -13.75 8.68
C GLU A 47 -5.84 -14.38 9.94
N SER A 48 -5.70 -13.73 11.10
CA SER A 48 -6.26 -14.22 12.37
C SER A 48 -7.79 -14.20 12.44
N GLU A 49 -8.46 -13.33 11.67
CA GLU A 49 -9.94 -13.31 11.61
C GLU A 49 -10.54 -14.39 10.71
N VAL A 50 -9.70 -15.16 9.98
CA VAL A 50 -10.15 -16.25 9.09
C VAL A 50 -10.13 -17.62 9.77
N GLU A 51 -9.71 -17.71 11.04
CA GLU A 51 -9.77 -18.94 11.87
C GLU A 51 -11.10 -19.15 12.62
#